data_AF-X0ULR7-F1
#
_entry.id   AF-X0ULR7-F1
#
_cell.length_a   1.000
_cell.length_b   1.000
_cell.length_c   1.000
_cell.angle_alpha   90.00
_cell.angle_beta   90.00
_cell.angle_gamma   90.00
#
_symmetry.space_group_name_H-M   'P 1'
#
loop_
_entity.id
_entity.type
_entity.pdbx_description
1 polymer ?
#
loop_
_entity_poly.entity_id
_entity_poly.type
_entity_poly.pdbx_seq_one_letter_code
_entity_poly.pdbx_strand_id
1 'polypeptide(L)' 'MEKKMKTISILGGGNGAHQMAIDLTLRGFEIILCEHPSFGESFKATLESGIIESTGL' A
#
# COMPACT_ATOMS: atom_id res chain seq x y z
N MET A 1 19.98 -12.98 14.77
CA MET A 1 20.12 -11.58 14.34
C MET A 1 18.80 -11.17 13.71
N GLU A 2 18.07 -10.23 14.31
CA GLU A 2 16.85 -9.69 13.67
C GLU A 2 17.24 -8.90 12.42
N LYS A 3 16.68 -9.27 11.28
CA LYS A 3 16.84 -8.54 10.02
C LYS A 3 15.93 -7.32 10.10
N LYS A 4 16.51 -6.12 10.14
CA LYS A 4 15.74 -4.87 10.11
C LYS A 4 14.84 -4.85 8.88
N MET A 5 13.52 -4.82 9.10
CA MET A 5 12.53 -4.69 8.03
C MET A 5 12.75 -3.36 7.32
N LYS A 6 12.82 -3.39 5.99
CA LYS A 6 12.99 -2.18 5.19
C LYS A 6 11.61 -1.59 4.90
N THR A 7 11.45 -0.31 5.21
CA THR A 7 10.24 0.46 4.91
C THR A 7 10.34 1.03 3.49
N ILE A 8 9.28 0.88 2.69
CA ILE A 8 9.15 1.42 1.34
C ILE A 8 7.93 2.32 1.28
N SER A 9 8.11 3.53 0.74
CA SER A 9 7.01 4.45 0.46
C SER A 9 6.57 4.32 -1.01
N ILE A 10 5.26 4.17 -1.22
CA ILE A 10 4.62 4.14 -2.54
C ILE A 10 3.81 5.43 -2.69
N LEU A 11 4.07 6.16 -3.77
CA LEU A 11 3.36 7.41 -4.09
C LEU A 11 2.32 7.14 -5.19
N GLY A 12 1.06 7.45 -4.87
CA GLY A 12 -0.13 7.11 -5.64
C GLY A 12 -0.99 6.08 -4.91
N GLY A 13 -2.29 6.18 -5.06
CA GLY A 13 -3.33 5.35 -4.42
C GLY A 13 -4.23 4.64 -5.44
N GLY A 14 -3.81 4.54 -6.70
CA GLY A 14 -4.53 3.77 -7.71
C GLY A 14 -4.31 2.24 -7.58
N ASN A 15 -4.95 1.47 -8.47
CA ASN A 15 -4.86 0.00 -8.45
C ASN A 15 -3.43 -0.53 -8.54
N GLY A 16 -2.57 0.11 -9.35
CA GLY A 16 -1.16 -0.27 -9.46
C GLY A 16 -0.41 -0.14 -8.12
N ALA A 17 -0.68 0.93 -7.38
CA ALA A 17 -0.07 1.15 -6.08
C ALA A 17 -0.56 0.15 -5.02
N HIS A 18 -1.85 -0.23 -5.08
CA HIS A 18 -2.40 -1.29 -4.24
C HIS A 18 -1.73 -2.65 -4.52
N GLN A 19 -1.57 -3.01 -5.79
CA GLN A 19 -0.92 -4.28 -6.17
C GLN A 19 0.58 -4.29 -5.80
N MET A 20 1.27 -3.15 -5.93
CA MET A 20 2.64 -3.01 -5.44
C MET A 20 2.73 -3.14 -3.91
N ALA A 21 1.80 -2.54 -3.17
CA ALA A 21 1.75 -2.66 -1.72
C ALA A 21 1.57 -4.12 -1.29
N ILE A 22 0.68 -4.87 -1.96
CA ILE A 22 0.49 -6.30 -1.72
C ILE A 22 1.77 -7.09 -2.02
N ASP A 23 2.34 -6.97 -3.22
CA ASP A 23 3.54 -7.74 -3.63
C ASP A 23 4.72 -7.48 -2.69
N LEU A 24 4.99 -6.22 -2.34
CA LEU A 24 6.10 -5.88 -1.46
C LEU A 24 5.84 -6.29 0.00
N THR A 25 4.59 -6.20 0.48
CA THR A 25 4.24 -6.71 1.82
C THR A 25 4.47 -8.22 1.89
N LEU A 26 4.06 -8.98 0.86
CA LEU A 26 4.30 -10.42 0.78
C LEU A 26 5.78 -10.80 0.72
N ARG A 27 6.64 -9.91 0.21
CA ARG A 27 8.11 -10.06 0.22
C ARG A 27 8.76 -9.68 1.55
N GLY A 28 7.98 -9.24 2.54
CA GLY A 28 8.45 -8.89 3.89
C GLY A 28 8.97 -7.46 4.03
N PHE A 29 8.47 -6.53 3.21
CA PHE A 29 8.70 -5.09 3.39
C PHE A 29 7.57 -4.45 4.19
N GLU A 30 7.90 -3.42 4.95
CA GLU A 30 6.90 -2.53 5.54
C GLU A 30 6.54 -1.45 4.53
N ILE A 31 5.25 -1.18 4.33
CA ILE A 31 4.78 -0.27 3.28
C ILE A 31 4.11 0.95 3.88
N ILE A 32 4.46 2.12 3.34
CA ILE A 32 3.73 3.37 3.53
C ILE A 32 3.11 3.73 2.18
N LEU A 33 1.78 3.71 2.09
CA LEU A 33 1.05 4.10 0.88
C LEU A 33 0.54 5.53 1.05
N CYS A 34 0.88 6.42 0.11
CA CYS A 34 0.49 7.83 0.15
C CYS A 34 -0.18 8.23 -1.16
N GLU A 35 -1.27 8.98 -1.08
CA GLU A 35 -1.93 9.59 -2.22
C GLU A 35 -2.00 11.12 -2.06
N HIS A 36 -1.98 11.83 -3.18
CA HIS A 36 -2.16 13.27 -3.20
C HIS A 36 -3.58 13.65 -2.71
N PRO A 37 -3.72 14.69 -1.84
CA PRO A 37 -5.02 15.05 -1.26
C PRO A 37 -6.14 15.30 -2.29
N SER A 38 -5.80 15.79 -3.48
CA SER A 38 -6.78 16.00 -4.57
C SER A 38 -7.44 14.71 -5.09
N PHE A 39 -6.87 13.53 -4.80
CA PHE A 39 -7.46 12.22 -5.09
C PHE A 39 -7.98 11.52 -3.82
N GLY A 40 -8.11 12.27 -2.71
CA GLY A 40 -8.51 11.73 -1.41
C GLY A 40 -9.87 11.03 -1.44
N GLU A 41 -10.83 11.48 -2.25
CA GLU A 41 -12.14 10.82 -2.37
C GLU A 41 -12.01 9.40 -2.92
N SER A 42 -11.23 9.18 -3.98
CA SER A 42 -11.00 7.85 -4.55
C SER A 42 -10.17 6.94 -3.65
N PHE A 43 -9.31 7.50 -2.80
CA PHE A 43 -8.46 6.75 -1.87
C PHE A 43 -9.09 6.57 -0.48
N LYS A 44 -10.23 7.22 -0.22
CA LYS A 44 -10.85 7.33 1.11
C LYS A 44 -11.09 5.98 1.76
N ALA A 45 -11.63 5.02 1.01
CA ALA A 45 -11.92 3.68 1.53
C ALA A 45 -10.65 2.98 2.04
N THR A 46 -9.55 3.08 1.30
CA THR A 46 -8.25 2.51 1.69
C THR A 46 -7.66 3.24 2.90
N LEU A 47 -7.75 4.57 2.93
CA LEU A 47 -7.25 5.38 4.04
C LEU A 47 -8.01 5.13 5.34
N GLU A 48 -9.34 5.03 5.29
CA GLU A 48 -10.18 4.80 6.48
C GLU A 48 -10.08 3.36 6.99
N SER A 49 -10.02 2.38 6.10
CA SER A 49 -9.91 0.97 6.50
C SER A 49 -8.49 0.58 6.91
N GLY A 50 -7.47 1.19 6.31
CA GLY A 50 -6.07 0.76 6.43
C GLY A 50 -5.82 -0.63 5.81
N ILE A 51 -6.74 -1.13 4.99
CA ILE A 51 -6.72 -2.49 4.46
C ILE A 51 -6.66 -2.45 2.94
N ILE A 52 -5.87 -3.35 2.37
CA ILE A 52 -5.83 -3.64 0.93
C ILE A 52 -6.08 -5.14 0.76
N GLU A 53 -7.13 -5.49 0.02
CA GLU A 53 -7.50 -6.87 -0.29
C GLU A 53 -7.31 -7.17 -1.77
N SER A 54 -6.93 -8.40 -2.09
CA SER A 54 -6.87 -8.89 -3.47
C SER A 54 -7.28 -10.36 -3.51
N THR A 55 -8.27 -10.67 -4.34
CA THR A 55 -8.66 -12.04 -4.66
C THR A 55 -7.89 -12.43 -5.91
N GLY A 56 -6.78 -13.13 -5.76
CA GLY A 56 -5.99 -13.63 -6.90
C GLY A 56 -6.86 -14.52 -7.78
N LEU A 57 -7.25 -14.02 -8.95
CA LEU A 57 -7.87 -14.74 -10.06
C LEU A 57 -6.89 -14.75 -11.23
#